data_AF-A0A6N3FMF3-F1
#
_entry.id   AF-A0A6N3FMF3-F1
#
_cell.length_a   1.000
_cell.length_b   1.000
_cell.length_c   1.000
_cell.angle_alpha   90.00
_cell.angle_beta   90.00
_cell.angle_gamma   90.00
#
_symmetry.space_group_name_H-M   'P 1'
#
loop_
_entity.id
_entity.type
_entity.pdbx_description
1 polymer ?
#
loop_
_entity_poly.entity_id
_entity_poly.type
_entity_poly.pdbx_seq_one_letter_code
_entity_poly.pdbx_strand_id
1 'polypeptide(L)'
;MENVPNEILRTPDWLVDHRGGRLRRLHARFGGALCGVPMRAADEACRVTVFSRSPLPENTLTLNGPDGGTRRLPLEPDKPGVYRALFRAAGAAPGLYTARVRNAAGYEAEMCLFVRRPWSWYIQAARKAAADAPQKASTHAESWYGFYSAYTARRYFPDAVLDGRLERRFHEVYPLLYQSGTGLPLVQKDRIQNHSSMLGIFVCRYACTADIADLEQAHRLAELVLRFQREDGGFYKGDTDYTSVIYPAKSIMELVRAQLARAEDARIPPEDRALWRGRAERHMAALYRAMEHLAGLDGNFQTEGATASCYEDGANSCSAAQLSEFALMLAEDSPDRERYTEAARRILEKHASHEQALVPDCRMAGGTLRFWEAQYDVEMGGTPSAPRAQMMNSPHGWSAWNIYGLFHLYELTGEVRYLERGMNAMGACAQLMGLDGTLRWAFVPDPQRQARVFVKDEAAAAQGRVAGRHAERTIGEEYVPMISSWWTAPPHTQVSGYTAMGGAVTQGAACDNDVHEVFKAMGELVLTKAYIAETGDGHFECYNASCTPDGEGLVVTPAEDVVAQVSVRLTRERAVAVRFSSGMTAGTVTPGKPRWICAAERPARAYKPGRPPRRKPNNEKTEADP
;
A
#
# COMPACT_ATOMS: atom_id res chain seq x y z
N MET A 1 -50.09 -0.94 18.95
CA MET A 1 -49.21 -1.65 18.00
C MET A 1 -49.01 -0.71 16.83
N GLU A 2 -47.98 0.13 16.93
CA GLU A 2 -47.62 1.05 15.88
C GLU A 2 -47.12 0.27 14.67
N ASN A 3 -47.59 0.67 13.49
CA ASN A 3 -47.16 0.16 12.20
C ASN A 3 -45.64 0.33 12.08
N VAL A 4 -44.89 -0.75 12.28
CA VAL A 4 -43.49 -0.83 11.86
C VAL A 4 -43.50 -0.84 10.33
N PRO A 5 -42.95 0.18 9.65
CA PRO A 5 -42.90 0.19 8.19
C PRO A 5 -42.12 -1.04 7.71
N ASN A 6 -42.53 -1.62 6.58
CA ASN A 6 -41.84 -2.73 5.92
C ASN A 6 -40.31 -2.52 5.96
N GLU A 7 -39.61 -3.25 6.83
CA GLU A 7 -38.14 -3.18 6.99
C GLU A 7 -37.37 -3.86 5.84
N ILE A 8 -38.09 -4.12 4.75
CA ILE A 8 -37.62 -4.68 3.50
C ILE A 8 -38.13 -3.76 2.39
N LEU A 9 -37.23 -2.97 1.82
CA LEU A 9 -37.51 -2.14 0.66
C LEU A 9 -37.30 -3.01 -0.60
N ARG A 10 -38.35 -3.18 -1.40
CA ARG A 10 -38.32 -3.93 -2.66
C ARG A 10 -38.73 -3.05 -3.83
N THR A 11 -37.84 -2.96 -4.81
CA THR A 11 -38.15 -2.46 -6.16
C THR A 11 -37.77 -3.55 -7.18
N PRO A 12 -38.08 -3.40 -8.48
CA PRO A 12 -37.61 -4.31 -9.52
C PRO A 12 -36.08 -4.47 -9.55
N ASP A 13 -35.36 -3.41 -9.16
CA ASP A 13 -33.91 -3.25 -9.36
C ASP A 13 -33.10 -3.43 -8.05
N TRP A 14 -33.74 -3.35 -6.88
CA TRP A 14 -33.05 -3.41 -5.59
C TRP A 14 -33.84 -4.17 -4.53
N LEU A 15 -33.12 -4.86 -3.63
CA LEU A 15 -33.65 -5.36 -2.37
C LEU A 15 -32.73 -4.93 -1.23
N VAL A 16 -33.31 -4.21 -0.28
CA VAL A 16 -32.64 -3.78 0.96
C VAL A 16 -33.34 -4.44 2.14
N ASP A 17 -32.63 -5.30 2.86
CA ASP A 17 -33.09 -5.91 4.12
C ASP A 17 -32.33 -5.25 5.28
N HIS A 18 -33.02 -4.40 6.02
CA HIS A 18 -32.46 -3.64 7.13
C HIS A 18 -33.10 -3.99 8.49
N ARG A 19 -33.60 -5.23 8.61
CA ARG A 19 -34.30 -5.70 9.81
C ARG A 19 -33.44 -5.59 11.06
N GLY A 20 -33.99 -4.93 12.10
CA GLY A 20 -33.29 -4.67 13.36
C GLY A 20 -32.21 -3.58 13.28
N GLY A 21 -32.34 -2.62 12.36
CA GLY A 21 -31.45 -1.45 12.25
C GLY A 21 -30.05 -1.76 11.72
N ARG A 22 -29.85 -2.93 11.09
CA ARG A 22 -28.57 -3.36 10.50
C ARG A 22 -28.80 -3.79 9.06
N LEU A 23 -27.95 -3.34 8.14
CA LEU A 23 -27.98 -3.78 6.75
C LEU A 23 -27.58 -5.27 6.69
N ARG A 24 -28.56 -6.16 6.60
CA ARG A 24 -28.32 -7.62 6.58
C ARG A 24 -28.07 -8.13 5.17
N ARG A 25 -28.67 -7.49 4.17
CA ARG A 25 -28.53 -7.81 2.75
C ARG A 25 -28.81 -6.59 1.89
N LEU A 26 -27.88 -6.29 0.98
CA LEU A 26 -28.09 -5.39 -0.15
C LEU A 26 -27.91 -6.21 -1.43
N HIS A 27 -28.98 -6.32 -2.22
CA HIS A 27 -28.90 -6.90 -3.55
C HIS A 27 -29.22 -5.80 -4.57
N ALA A 28 -28.22 -5.45 -5.38
CA ALA A 28 -28.42 -4.70 -6.60
C ALA A 28 -28.67 -5.69 -7.75
N ARG A 29 -29.83 -5.62 -8.41
CA ARG A 29 -30.08 -6.35 -9.66
C ARG A 29 -29.52 -5.51 -10.81
N PHE A 30 -28.23 -5.63 -11.06
CA PHE A 30 -27.64 -5.20 -12.33
C PHE A 30 -27.64 -6.37 -13.32
N GLY A 31 -27.96 -6.06 -14.58
CA GLY A 31 -28.24 -6.93 -15.72
C GLY A 31 -27.11 -7.84 -16.20
N GLY A 32 -26.38 -8.48 -15.29
CA GLY A 32 -25.99 -9.85 -15.49
C GLY A 32 -24.51 -10.14 -15.44
N ALA A 33 -23.60 -9.22 -15.80
CA ALA A 33 -22.16 -9.49 -15.92
C ALA A 33 -21.31 -8.78 -14.87
N LEU A 34 -20.71 -9.55 -13.96
CA LEU A 34 -19.62 -9.10 -13.11
C LEU A 34 -18.27 -9.51 -13.74
N CYS A 35 -17.44 -8.57 -14.16
CA CYS A 35 -16.11 -8.90 -14.65
C CYS A 35 -15.08 -8.71 -13.54
N GLY A 36 -14.31 -9.74 -13.22
CA GLY A 36 -13.11 -9.61 -12.39
C GLY A 36 -12.02 -8.92 -13.19
N VAL A 37 -11.37 -7.93 -12.58
CA VAL A 37 -10.32 -7.14 -13.25
C VAL A 37 -9.00 -7.30 -12.49
N PRO A 38 -8.09 -8.12 -13.02
CA PRO A 38 -6.72 -8.05 -12.60
C PRO A 38 -5.90 -7.13 -13.51
N MET A 39 -5.00 -6.37 -12.91
CA MET A 39 -3.87 -5.77 -13.63
C MET A 39 -2.88 -6.88 -14.00
N ARG A 40 -2.29 -6.81 -15.21
CA ARG A 40 -1.34 -7.81 -15.69
C ARG A 40 -0.07 -7.20 -16.28
N ALA A 41 1.08 -7.78 -15.96
CA ALA A 41 2.34 -7.49 -16.65
C ALA A 41 2.34 -8.06 -18.08
N ALA A 42 3.28 -7.62 -18.91
CA ALA A 42 3.35 -7.97 -20.33
C ALA A 42 3.48 -9.47 -20.63
N ASP A 43 3.83 -10.31 -19.67
CA ASP A 43 3.97 -11.77 -19.78
C ASP A 43 2.89 -12.55 -19.01
N GLU A 44 2.02 -11.86 -18.28
CA GLU A 44 0.99 -12.48 -17.45
C GLU A 44 -0.30 -12.78 -18.24
N ALA A 45 -1.17 -13.62 -17.68
CA ALA A 45 -2.48 -13.94 -18.24
C ALA A 45 -3.60 -13.63 -17.23
N CYS A 46 -4.76 -13.23 -17.75
CA CYS A 46 -5.96 -12.92 -16.99
C CYS A 46 -7.13 -13.75 -17.50
N ARG A 47 -7.91 -14.29 -16.56
CA ARG A 47 -9.23 -14.85 -16.84
C ARG A 47 -10.29 -13.77 -16.66
N VAL A 48 -10.92 -13.37 -17.75
CA VAL A 48 -12.11 -12.52 -17.73
C VAL A 48 -13.33 -13.41 -17.54
N THR A 49 -14.21 -13.05 -16.62
CA THR A 49 -15.47 -13.77 -16.39
C THR A 49 -16.63 -12.87 -16.71
N VAL A 50 -17.59 -13.36 -17.48
CA VAL A 50 -18.84 -12.67 -17.79
C VAL A 50 -19.97 -13.51 -17.21
N PHE A 51 -20.76 -12.91 -16.34
CA PHE A 51 -22.01 -13.50 -15.90
C PHE A 51 -23.12 -13.01 -16.85
N SER A 52 -24.10 -13.83 -17.22
CA SER A 52 -25.26 -13.35 -17.98
C SER A 52 -26.39 -14.37 -17.92
N ARG A 53 -27.59 -13.91 -17.58
CA ARG A 53 -28.80 -14.76 -17.62
C ARG A 53 -29.34 -14.98 -19.02
N SER A 54 -28.95 -14.11 -19.96
CA SER A 54 -29.29 -14.24 -21.38
C SER A 54 -28.08 -14.76 -22.16
N PRO A 55 -28.28 -15.57 -23.22
CA PRO A 55 -27.19 -16.00 -24.09
C PRO A 55 -26.39 -14.82 -24.64
N LEU A 56 -25.10 -15.04 -24.93
CA LEU A 56 -24.26 -14.09 -25.65
C LEU A 56 -24.31 -14.44 -27.14
N PRO A 57 -24.90 -13.62 -28.02
CA PRO A 57 -25.17 -13.98 -29.41
C PRO A 57 -23.94 -14.43 -30.19
N GLU A 58 -22.79 -13.79 -29.91
CA GLU A 58 -21.54 -14.06 -30.61
C GLU A 58 -20.52 -14.82 -29.75
N ASN A 59 -20.81 -15.04 -28.45
CA ASN A 59 -19.85 -15.56 -27.48
C ASN A 59 -18.45 -14.91 -27.62
N THR A 60 -18.41 -13.59 -27.82
CA THR A 60 -17.16 -12.83 -27.90
C THR A 60 -17.20 -11.62 -27.00
N LEU A 61 -16.06 -11.34 -26.37
CA LEU A 61 -15.77 -10.07 -25.73
C LEU A 61 -15.01 -9.17 -26.71
N THR A 62 -15.48 -7.95 -26.93
CA THR A 62 -14.77 -6.97 -27.76
C THR A 62 -13.81 -6.19 -26.86
N LEU A 63 -12.53 -6.15 -27.20
CA LEU A 63 -11.49 -5.49 -26.43
C LEU A 63 -10.85 -4.39 -27.28
N ASN A 64 -10.98 -3.14 -26.87
CA ASN A 64 -10.33 -1.99 -27.51
C ASN A 64 -9.05 -1.66 -26.75
N GLY A 65 -7.93 -1.61 -27.45
CA GLY A 65 -6.61 -1.37 -26.89
C GLY A 65 -6.14 0.08 -26.95
N PRO A 66 -5.04 0.39 -26.23
CA PRO A 66 -4.47 1.74 -26.17
C PRO A 66 -3.82 2.17 -27.51
N ASP A 67 -3.57 1.24 -28.42
CA ASP A 67 -3.09 1.45 -29.79
C ASP A 67 -4.22 1.77 -30.78
N GLY A 68 -5.47 1.88 -30.30
CA GLY A 68 -6.67 2.03 -31.13
C GLY A 68 -7.10 0.73 -31.82
N GLY A 69 -6.40 -0.38 -31.56
CA GLY A 69 -6.74 -1.69 -32.13
C GLY A 69 -7.93 -2.33 -31.40
N THR A 70 -8.77 -3.05 -32.15
CA THR A 70 -9.84 -3.87 -31.59
C THR A 70 -9.52 -5.34 -31.74
N ARG A 71 -9.65 -6.09 -30.64
CA ARG A 71 -9.48 -7.55 -30.58
C ARG A 71 -10.80 -8.19 -30.15
N ARG A 72 -11.10 -9.38 -30.65
CA ARG A 72 -12.23 -10.20 -30.17
C ARG A 72 -11.68 -11.38 -29.41
N LEU A 73 -12.07 -11.51 -28.14
CA LEU A 73 -11.71 -12.66 -27.31
C LEU A 73 -12.88 -13.64 -27.30
N PRO A 74 -12.66 -14.93 -27.61
CA PRO A 74 -13.70 -15.93 -27.49
C PRO A 74 -14.08 -16.11 -26.02
N LEU A 75 -15.39 -16.17 -25.76
CA LEU A 75 -15.98 -16.47 -24.47
C LEU A 75 -16.48 -17.91 -24.47
N GLU A 76 -15.87 -18.74 -23.64
CA GLU A 76 -16.24 -20.14 -23.45
C GLU A 76 -17.28 -20.25 -22.33
N PRO A 77 -18.41 -20.94 -22.57
CA PRO A 77 -19.36 -21.26 -21.50
C PRO A 77 -18.70 -22.17 -20.45
N ASP A 78 -18.82 -21.81 -19.17
CA ASP A 78 -18.28 -22.58 -18.04
C ASP A 78 -19.39 -23.33 -17.29
N LYS A 79 -20.42 -22.58 -16.88
CA LYS A 79 -21.62 -23.11 -16.21
C LYS A 79 -22.82 -22.22 -16.58
N PRO A 80 -24.06 -22.61 -16.28
CA PRO A 80 -25.23 -21.83 -16.65
C PRO A 80 -25.10 -20.36 -16.26
N GLY A 81 -25.09 -19.49 -17.29
CA GLY A 81 -24.96 -18.05 -17.15
C GLY A 81 -23.58 -17.53 -16.76
N VAL A 82 -22.52 -18.31 -16.96
CA VAL A 82 -21.13 -17.91 -16.75
C VAL A 82 -20.29 -18.25 -17.98
N TYR A 83 -19.56 -17.27 -18.47
CA TYR A 83 -18.69 -17.34 -19.63
C TYR A 83 -17.30 -16.86 -19.25
N ARG A 84 -16.25 -17.44 -19.84
CA ARG A 84 -14.86 -17.12 -19.53
C ARG A 84 -14.06 -16.84 -20.78
N ALA A 85 -13.21 -15.82 -20.74
CA ALA A 85 -12.20 -15.57 -21.75
C ALA A 85 -10.83 -15.53 -21.10
N LEU A 86 -9.80 -15.97 -21.82
CA LEU A 86 -8.42 -15.83 -21.41
C LEU A 86 -7.76 -14.70 -22.20
N PHE A 87 -7.37 -13.64 -21.50
CA PHE A 87 -6.53 -12.58 -22.03
C PHE A 87 -5.07 -12.88 -21.71
N ARG A 88 -4.20 -12.90 -22.72
CA ARG A 88 -2.74 -13.02 -22.53
C ARG A 88 -2.12 -11.66 -22.87
N ALA A 89 -1.36 -11.11 -21.93
CA ALA A 89 -0.70 -9.81 -22.12
C ALA A 89 0.53 -9.92 -23.03
N ALA A 90 1.04 -11.13 -23.28
CA ALA A 90 2.15 -11.38 -24.20
C ALA A 90 1.90 -10.74 -25.58
N GLY A 91 2.75 -9.78 -25.95
CA GLY A 91 2.62 -9.03 -27.20
C GLY A 91 1.51 -7.97 -27.22
N ALA A 92 0.86 -7.71 -26.09
CA ALA A 92 -0.08 -6.59 -25.93
C ALA A 92 0.68 -5.29 -25.63
N ALA A 93 0.21 -4.18 -26.19
CA ALA A 93 0.74 -2.85 -25.86
C ALA A 93 0.42 -2.50 -24.40
N PRO A 94 1.36 -1.94 -23.62
CA PRO A 94 1.04 -1.41 -22.29
C PRO A 94 -0.03 -0.32 -22.36
N GLY A 95 -0.94 -0.31 -21.40
CA GLY A 95 -2.01 0.68 -21.30
C GLY A 95 -3.38 0.10 -20.97
N LEU A 96 -4.37 0.99 -21.01
CA LEU A 96 -5.77 0.70 -20.71
C LEU A 96 -6.44 0.03 -21.91
N TYR A 97 -7.14 -1.07 -21.64
CA TYR A 97 -8.01 -1.74 -22.59
C TYR A 97 -9.44 -1.70 -22.05
N THR A 98 -10.38 -1.34 -22.92
CA THR A 98 -11.81 -1.34 -22.59
C THR A 98 -12.48 -2.54 -23.25
N ALA A 99 -13.09 -3.39 -22.44
CA ALA A 99 -13.79 -4.58 -22.91
C ALA A 99 -15.30 -4.40 -22.82
N ARG A 100 -16.03 -4.81 -23.87
CA ARG A 100 -17.48 -4.70 -23.97
C ARG A 100 -18.11 -6.01 -24.41
N VAL A 101 -19.26 -6.32 -23.81
CA VAL A 101 -20.08 -7.49 -24.16
C VAL A 101 -21.54 -7.09 -24.19
N ARG A 102 -22.29 -7.62 -25.16
CA ARG A 102 -23.74 -7.48 -25.28
C ARG A 102 -24.41 -8.84 -25.27
N ASN A 103 -25.49 -8.99 -24.51
CA ASN A 103 -26.28 -10.21 -24.49
C ASN A 103 -27.49 -10.16 -25.45
N ALA A 104 -28.15 -11.30 -25.64
CA ALA A 104 -29.29 -11.44 -26.56
C ALA A 104 -30.53 -10.61 -26.15
N ALA A 105 -30.61 -10.18 -24.88
CA ALA A 105 -31.67 -9.30 -24.40
C ALA A 105 -31.36 -7.81 -24.61
N GLY A 106 -30.23 -7.48 -25.24
CA GLY A 106 -29.83 -6.10 -25.56
C GLY A 106 -29.08 -5.37 -24.46
N TYR A 107 -28.79 -6.02 -23.32
CA TYR A 107 -27.99 -5.41 -22.27
C TYR A 107 -26.50 -5.42 -22.63
N GLU A 108 -25.83 -4.30 -22.34
CA GLU A 108 -24.40 -4.11 -22.56
C GLU A 108 -23.69 -3.90 -21.22
N ALA A 109 -22.49 -4.46 -21.10
CA ALA A 109 -21.61 -4.26 -19.96
C ALA A 109 -20.21 -3.88 -20.45
N GLU A 110 -19.53 -3.06 -19.66
CA GLU A 110 -18.16 -2.62 -19.90
C GLU A 110 -17.27 -3.01 -18.71
N MET A 111 -16.01 -3.30 -19.01
CA MET A 111 -14.93 -3.41 -18.04
C MET A 111 -13.66 -2.76 -18.57
N CYS A 112 -12.74 -2.40 -17.68
CA CYS A 112 -11.39 -2.00 -18.06
C CYS A 112 -10.36 -2.98 -17.54
N LEU A 113 -9.30 -3.25 -18.31
CA LEU A 113 -8.10 -3.98 -17.87
C LEU A 113 -6.86 -3.19 -18.26
N PHE A 114 -5.77 -3.35 -17.50
CA PHE A 114 -4.54 -2.59 -17.73
C PHE A 114 -3.34 -3.53 -17.90
N VAL A 115 -2.61 -3.35 -19.00
CA VAL A 115 -1.31 -3.99 -19.21
C VAL A 115 -0.23 -3.05 -18.69
N ARG A 116 0.40 -3.42 -17.57
CA ARG A 116 1.40 -2.59 -16.89
C ARG A 116 2.80 -2.73 -17.48
N ARG A 117 3.64 -1.76 -17.18
CA ARG A 117 5.10 -1.90 -17.31
C ARG A 117 5.65 -2.82 -16.20
N PRO A 118 6.90 -3.30 -16.31
CA PRO A 118 7.56 -4.00 -15.21
C PRO A 118 7.62 -3.13 -13.93
N TRP A 119 7.63 -3.72 -12.74
CA TRP A 119 7.64 -2.98 -11.47
C TRP A 119 8.90 -2.12 -11.32
N SER A 120 10.03 -2.58 -11.84
CA SER A 120 11.28 -1.79 -11.92
C SER A 120 11.10 -0.45 -12.63
N TRP A 121 10.25 -0.38 -13.66
CA TRP A 121 9.98 0.86 -14.38
C TRP A 121 9.26 1.87 -13.49
N TYR A 122 8.25 1.43 -12.74
CA TYR A 122 7.48 2.30 -11.83
C TYR A 122 8.37 2.87 -10.72
N ILE A 123 9.26 2.07 -10.13
CA ILE A 123 10.18 2.52 -9.09
C ILE A 123 11.19 3.54 -9.62
N GLN A 124 11.74 3.34 -10.83
CA GLN A 124 12.62 4.32 -11.46
C GLN A 124 11.89 5.62 -11.84
N ALA A 125 10.66 5.51 -12.36
CA ALA A 125 9.81 6.65 -12.67
C ALA A 125 9.44 7.44 -11.40
N ALA A 126 9.13 6.75 -10.31
CA ALA A 126 8.84 7.37 -9.01
C ALA A 126 10.05 8.14 -8.45
N ARG A 127 11.28 7.63 -8.61
CA ARG A 127 12.49 8.40 -8.27
C ARG A 127 12.60 9.68 -9.09
N LYS A 128 12.37 9.60 -10.40
CA LYS A 128 12.38 10.78 -11.27
C LYS A 128 11.31 11.79 -10.84
N ALA A 129 10.09 11.33 -10.55
CA ALA A 129 9.01 12.16 -10.05
C ALA A 129 9.37 12.84 -8.71
N ALA A 130 10.00 12.13 -7.77
CA ALA A 130 10.45 12.71 -6.50
C ALA A 130 11.52 13.81 -6.67
N ALA A 131 12.29 13.73 -7.76
CA ALA A 131 13.25 14.78 -8.11
C ALA A 131 12.55 15.99 -8.75
N ASP A 132 11.62 15.73 -9.68
CA ASP A 132 10.92 16.75 -10.47
C ASP A 132 9.81 17.49 -9.68
N ALA A 133 9.19 16.82 -8.72
CA ALA A 133 8.32 17.38 -7.69
C ALA A 133 9.04 17.30 -6.33
N PRO A 134 9.89 18.30 -6.00
CA PRO A 134 10.85 18.19 -4.92
C PRO A 134 10.19 18.14 -3.53
N GLN A 135 10.74 17.26 -2.68
CA GLN A 135 10.38 17.14 -1.26
C GLN A 135 10.60 18.46 -0.52
N LYS A 136 9.86 18.77 0.53
CA LYS A 136 9.96 20.08 1.21
C LYS A 136 9.83 19.96 2.72
N ALA A 137 10.52 20.85 3.44
CA ALA A 137 10.37 20.96 4.88
C ALA A 137 9.00 21.57 5.17
N SER A 138 8.13 20.79 5.80
CA SER A 138 6.73 21.14 6.04
C SER A 138 6.31 20.77 7.45
N THR A 139 5.11 21.19 7.83
CA THR A 139 4.45 20.70 9.04
C THR A 139 3.98 19.25 8.92
N HIS A 140 3.94 18.69 7.70
CA HIS A 140 3.34 17.40 7.36
C HIS A 140 4.31 16.47 6.61
N ALA A 141 4.47 15.24 7.09
CA ALA A 141 5.36 14.20 6.55
C ALA A 141 5.14 13.85 5.09
N GLU A 142 3.89 13.94 4.68
CA GLU A 142 3.36 13.82 3.34
C GLU A 142 4.18 14.65 2.34
N SER A 143 4.74 15.79 2.75
CA SER A 143 5.59 16.66 1.94
C SER A 143 7.00 16.11 1.61
N TRP A 144 7.42 14.99 2.21
CA TRP A 144 8.75 14.42 2.00
C TRP A 144 8.78 12.89 1.73
N TYR A 145 7.63 12.30 1.38
CA TYR A 145 7.53 10.85 1.10
C TYR A 145 8.29 10.39 -0.14
N GLY A 146 8.58 11.26 -1.10
CA GLY A 146 9.39 10.90 -2.26
C GLY A 146 10.82 10.45 -1.93
N PHE A 147 11.31 10.70 -0.72
CA PHE A 147 12.55 10.08 -0.25
C PHE A 147 12.45 8.55 -0.12
N TYR A 148 11.28 7.98 0.18
CA TYR A 148 11.10 6.52 0.13
C TYR A 148 11.32 5.98 -1.28
N SER A 149 10.74 6.63 -2.29
CA SER A 149 10.94 6.27 -3.70
C SER A 149 12.40 6.44 -4.13
N ALA A 150 13.03 7.55 -3.71
CA ALA A 150 14.43 7.84 -4.00
C ALA A 150 15.37 6.73 -3.50
N TYR A 151 15.30 6.39 -2.22
CA TYR A 151 16.22 5.42 -1.62
C TYR A 151 15.90 3.98 -2.01
N THR A 152 14.62 3.65 -2.24
CA THR A 152 14.23 2.36 -2.81
C THR A 152 14.82 2.18 -4.20
N ALA A 153 14.66 3.17 -5.08
CA ALA A 153 15.23 3.10 -6.43
C ALA A 153 16.76 3.07 -6.41
N ARG A 154 17.43 3.89 -5.59
CA ARG A 154 18.89 3.87 -5.43
C ARG A 154 19.42 2.50 -5.04
N ARG A 155 18.72 1.79 -4.15
CA ARG A 155 19.11 0.46 -3.68
C ARG A 155 19.18 -0.58 -4.80
N TYR A 156 18.23 -0.54 -5.74
CA TYR A 156 18.09 -1.58 -6.77
C TYR A 156 18.53 -1.13 -8.17
N PHE A 157 18.49 0.17 -8.45
CA PHE A 157 18.74 0.80 -9.76
C PHE A 157 19.56 2.09 -9.61
N PRO A 158 20.79 2.05 -9.09
CA PRO A 158 21.58 3.25 -8.80
C PRO A 158 21.72 4.16 -10.02
N ASP A 159 21.56 5.48 -9.81
CA ASP A 159 21.70 6.53 -10.83
C ASP A 159 22.41 7.72 -10.20
N ALA A 160 23.70 7.89 -10.52
CA ALA A 160 24.54 8.88 -9.86
C ALA A 160 24.00 10.33 -9.96
N VAL A 161 23.30 10.67 -11.04
CA VAL A 161 22.80 12.03 -11.28
C VAL A 161 21.55 12.28 -10.44
N LEU A 162 20.55 11.40 -10.54
CA LEU A 162 19.31 11.52 -9.79
C LEU A 162 19.53 11.31 -8.30
N ASP A 163 20.31 10.29 -7.91
CA ASP A 163 20.62 10.00 -6.52
C ASP A 163 21.38 11.18 -5.88
N GLY A 164 22.33 11.79 -6.60
CA GLY A 164 23.04 12.98 -6.13
C GLY A 164 22.12 14.21 -5.97
N ARG A 165 21.14 14.42 -6.86
CA ARG A 165 20.15 15.50 -6.74
C ARG A 165 19.25 15.30 -5.52
N LEU A 166 18.78 14.08 -5.31
CA LEU A 166 17.90 13.74 -4.18
C LEU A 166 18.64 13.79 -2.84
N GLU A 167 19.91 13.38 -2.79
CA GLU A 167 20.73 13.50 -1.58
C GLU A 167 20.96 14.97 -1.19
N ARG A 168 21.27 15.84 -2.17
CA ARG A 168 21.36 17.29 -1.91
C ARG A 168 20.04 17.84 -1.37
N ARG A 169 18.90 17.39 -1.92
CA ARG A 169 17.59 17.82 -1.43
C ARG A 169 17.31 17.32 -0.02
N PHE A 170 17.71 16.11 0.33
CA PHE A 170 17.62 15.61 1.71
C PHE A 170 18.44 16.48 2.67
N HIS A 171 19.69 16.82 2.31
CA HIS A 171 20.53 17.70 3.12
C HIS A 171 20.04 19.15 3.21
N GLU A 172 19.22 19.61 2.26
CA GLU A 172 18.53 20.89 2.35
C GLU A 172 17.33 20.83 3.30
N VAL A 173 16.52 19.76 3.22
CA VAL A 173 15.24 19.63 3.94
C VAL A 173 15.44 19.21 5.39
N TYR A 174 16.30 18.24 5.68
CA TYR A 174 16.42 17.65 7.01
C TYR A 174 16.81 18.66 8.11
N PRO A 175 17.79 19.55 7.91
CA PRO A 175 18.18 20.52 8.94
C PRO A 175 17.12 21.59 9.26
N LEU A 176 16.13 21.78 8.39
CA LEU A 176 14.99 22.67 8.66
C LEU A 176 13.95 22.01 9.58
N LEU A 177 13.94 20.68 9.64
CA LEU A 177 12.99 19.89 10.44
C LEU A 177 13.60 19.44 11.76
N TYR A 178 14.90 19.17 11.79
CA TYR A 178 15.59 18.57 12.95
C TYR A 178 16.93 19.26 13.24
N GLN A 179 17.21 19.42 14.53
CA GLN A 179 18.50 19.93 15.00
C GLN A 179 19.63 18.97 14.65
N SER A 180 20.71 19.51 14.07
CA SER A 180 21.94 18.74 13.85
C SER A 180 22.52 18.25 15.18
N GLY A 181 23.09 17.04 15.18
CA GLY A 181 23.72 16.43 16.35
C GLY A 181 22.74 15.82 17.36
N THR A 182 21.67 16.53 17.76
CA THR A 182 20.70 15.99 18.74
C THR A 182 19.57 15.19 18.09
N GLY A 183 19.19 15.54 16.85
CA GLY A 183 18.03 14.94 16.17
C GLY A 183 16.68 15.36 16.75
N LEU A 184 16.64 16.41 17.58
CA LEU A 184 15.40 16.93 18.14
C LEU A 184 14.61 17.71 17.08
N PRO A 185 13.27 17.59 17.04
CA PRO A 185 12.47 18.34 16.09
C PRO A 185 12.52 19.84 16.35
N LEU A 186 12.67 20.61 15.27
CA LEU A 186 12.53 22.07 15.28
C LEU A 186 11.07 22.49 15.11
N VAL A 187 10.29 21.66 14.43
CA VAL A 187 8.95 21.95 13.91
C VAL A 187 8.01 20.82 14.28
N GLN A 188 6.76 21.15 14.65
CA GLN A 188 5.71 20.16 14.95
C GLN A 188 6.22 19.05 15.88
N LYS A 189 6.78 19.47 17.03
CA LYS A 189 7.53 18.61 17.97
C LYS A 189 6.74 17.44 18.54
N ASP A 190 5.42 17.51 18.46
CA ASP A 190 4.46 16.54 18.95
C ASP A 190 3.73 15.79 17.82
N ARG A 191 4.08 16.02 16.54
CA ARG A 191 3.48 15.28 15.41
C ARG A 191 4.20 13.95 15.21
N ILE A 192 3.73 12.94 15.93
CA ILE A 192 4.28 11.57 15.94
C ILE A 192 4.54 11.04 14.53
N GLN A 193 3.61 11.28 13.60
CA GLN A 193 3.69 10.82 12.21
C GLN A 193 4.92 11.36 11.46
N ASN A 194 5.34 12.59 11.77
CA ASN A 194 6.54 13.19 11.16
C ASN A 194 7.80 12.43 11.57
N HIS A 195 7.88 12.09 12.85
CA HIS A 195 9.05 11.46 13.44
C HIS A 195 9.15 9.99 13.05
N SER A 196 8.02 9.26 13.03
CA SER A 196 7.97 7.88 12.53
C SER A 196 8.29 7.81 11.03
N SER A 197 7.74 8.71 10.21
CA SER A 197 8.03 8.71 8.77
C SER A 197 9.51 9.02 8.49
N MET A 198 10.09 10.02 9.16
CA MET A 198 11.51 10.34 9.00
C MET A 198 12.42 9.20 9.48
N LEU A 199 12.04 8.50 10.56
CA LEU A 199 12.71 7.28 11.01
C LEU A 199 12.76 6.25 9.88
N GLY A 200 11.62 5.95 9.24
CA GLY A 200 11.58 5.00 8.13
C GLY A 200 12.45 5.43 6.94
N ILE A 201 12.52 6.72 6.64
CA ILE A 201 13.41 7.26 5.59
C ILE A 201 14.89 7.00 5.92
N PHE A 202 15.32 7.20 7.16
CA PHE A 202 16.69 6.85 7.56
C PHE A 202 16.97 5.34 7.48
N VAL A 203 15.98 4.48 7.75
CA VAL A 203 16.11 3.03 7.54
C VAL A 203 16.29 2.70 6.06
N CYS A 204 15.52 3.35 5.16
CA CYS A 204 15.70 3.20 3.72
C CYS A 204 17.07 3.71 3.25
N ARG A 205 17.54 4.84 3.80
CA ARG A 205 18.85 5.41 3.49
C ARG A 205 19.97 4.46 3.91
N TYR A 206 19.94 3.97 5.15
CA TYR A 206 20.84 2.93 5.65
C TYR A 206 20.86 1.69 4.75
N ALA A 207 19.70 1.23 4.28
CA ALA A 207 19.60 0.04 3.45
C ALA A 207 20.32 0.17 2.09
N CYS A 208 20.62 1.38 1.62
CA CYS A 208 21.33 1.61 0.36
C CYS A 208 22.76 2.18 0.55
N THR A 209 23.05 2.84 1.66
CA THR A 209 24.39 3.40 1.96
C THR A 209 25.24 2.51 2.86
N ALA A 210 24.60 1.67 3.69
CA ALA A 210 25.20 1.01 4.84
C ALA A 210 25.87 1.96 5.85
N ASP A 211 25.55 3.26 5.81
CA ASP A 211 26.11 4.27 6.71
C ASP A 211 25.51 4.12 8.11
N ILE A 212 26.36 3.82 9.09
CA ILE A 212 25.91 3.59 10.46
C ILE A 212 25.26 4.83 11.09
N ALA A 213 25.63 6.03 10.65
CA ALA A 213 25.05 7.28 11.13
C ALA A 213 23.54 7.35 10.83
N ASP A 214 23.09 6.77 9.71
CA ASP A 214 21.67 6.68 9.36
C ASP A 214 20.92 5.78 10.35
N LEU A 215 21.48 4.62 10.68
CA LEU A 215 20.86 3.69 11.63
C LEU A 215 20.83 4.26 13.05
N GLU A 216 21.86 5.01 13.44
CA GLU A 216 21.89 5.74 14.72
C GLU A 216 20.87 6.87 14.77
N GLN A 217 20.69 7.61 13.67
CA GLN A 217 19.67 8.64 13.59
C GLN A 217 18.25 8.07 13.60
N ALA A 218 18.02 6.94 12.93
CA ALA A 218 16.76 6.21 13.01
C ALA A 218 16.46 5.74 14.44
N HIS A 219 17.46 5.20 15.16
CA HIS A 219 17.31 4.86 16.58
C HIS A 219 16.92 6.07 17.43
N ARG A 220 17.58 7.24 17.25
CA ARG A 220 17.22 8.45 18.01
C ARG A 220 15.80 8.92 17.75
N LEU A 221 15.32 8.82 16.51
CA LEU A 221 13.92 9.14 16.18
C LEU A 221 12.94 8.13 16.78
N ALA A 222 13.30 6.84 16.83
CA ALA A 222 12.50 5.84 17.55
C ALA A 222 12.39 6.18 19.05
N GLU A 223 13.52 6.52 19.68
CA GLU A 223 13.56 6.95 21.08
C GLU A 223 12.71 8.20 21.35
N LEU A 224 12.61 9.10 20.37
CA LEU A 224 11.69 10.24 20.42
C LEU A 224 10.23 9.79 20.33
N VAL A 225 9.87 8.95 19.34
CA VAL A 225 8.50 8.43 19.16
C VAL A 225 8.02 7.69 20.42
N LEU A 226 8.90 6.90 21.04
CA LEU A 226 8.59 6.16 22.26
C LEU A 226 8.21 7.07 23.46
N ARG A 227 8.60 8.35 23.46
CA ARG A 227 8.20 9.31 24.52
C ARG A 227 6.71 9.63 24.50
N PHE A 228 6.04 9.41 23.37
CA PHE A 228 4.60 9.60 23.22
C PHE A 228 3.81 8.35 23.64
N GLN A 229 4.49 7.25 23.97
CA GLN A 229 3.82 6.03 24.40
C GLN A 229 3.35 6.16 25.86
N ARG A 230 2.05 5.91 26.10
CA ARG A 230 1.47 5.85 27.45
C ARG A 230 1.50 4.44 28.03
N GLU A 231 1.04 4.30 29.27
CA GLU A 231 1.02 3.03 30.03
C GLU A 231 0.17 1.95 29.35
N ASP A 232 -0.93 2.34 28.71
CA ASP A 232 -1.81 1.47 27.92
C ASP A 232 -1.16 0.97 26.62
N GLY A 233 -0.02 1.54 26.22
CA GLY A 233 0.75 1.16 25.04
C GLY A 233 0.48 2.01 23.80
N GLY A 234 -0.54 2.86 23.80
CA GLY A 234 -0.85 3.76 22.68
C GLY A 234 0.12 4.95 22.58
N PHE A 235 0.25 5.53 21.38
CA PHE A 235 1.03 6.74 21.12
C PHE A 235 0.12 7.97 21.06
N TYR A 236 0.33 8.95 21.93
CA TYR A 236 -0.60 10.06 22.13
C TYR A 236 0.02 11.43 21.91
N LYS A 237 -0.77 12.33 21.30
CA LYS A 237 -0.55 13.78 21.35
C LYS A 237 -1.76 14.42 22.05
N GLY A 238 -1.51 15.10 23.17
CA GLY A 238 -2.61 15.43 24.08
C GLY A 238 -3.35 14.16 24.45
N ASP A 239 -4.68 14.17 24.34
CA ASP A 239 -5.54 13.00 24.61
C ASP A 239 -5.98 12.25 23.34
N THR A 240 -5.44 12.60 22.18
CA THR A 240 -5.73 11.91 20.93
C THR A 240 -4.75 10.76 20.71
N ASP A 241 -5.29 9.57 20.45
CA ASP A 241 -4.52 8.37 20.11
C ASP A 241 -4.14 8.35 18.62
N TYR A 242 -2.84 8.35 18.33
CA TYR A 242 -2.28 8.30 16.97
C TYR A 242 -1.71 6.94 16.61
N THR A 243 -1.90 5.91 17.42
CA THR A 243 -1.37 4.56 17.15
C THR A 243 -1.89 4.01 15.81
N SER A 244 -3.07 4.45 15.38
CA SER A 244 -3.71 4.07 14.12
C SER A 244 -3.52 5.08 12.98
N VAL A 245 -2.80 6.19 13.17
CA VAL A 245 -2.71 7.28 12.17
C VAL A 245 -1.29 7.33 11.59
N ILE A 246 -1.14 7.00 10.31
CA ILE A 246 0.18 6.87 9.63
C ILE A 246 1.09 5.92 10.42
N TYR A 247 0.52 4.76 10.77
CA TYR A 247 1.15 3.54 11.27
C TYR A 247 2.50 3.65 12.03
N PRO A 248 2.62 4.46 13.09
CA PRO A 248 3.91 4.80 13.70
C PRO A 248 4.74 3.59 14.14
N ALA A 249 4.10 2.48 14.54
CA ALA A 249 4.78 1.26 14.93
C ALA A 249 5.43 0.54 13.73
N LYS A 250 4.89 0.67 12.51
CA LYS A 250 5.46 0.04 11.29
C LYS A 250 6.90 0.51 11.05
N SER A 251 7.14 1.81 11.17
CA SER A 251 8.50 2.36 10.97
C SER A 251 9.48 1.86 12.05
N ILE A 252 9.00 1.62 13.27
CA ILE A 252 9.80 1.00 14.34
C ILE A 252 10.07 -0.49 14.02
N MET A 253 9.12 -1.22 13.44
CA MET A 253 9.33 -2.60 12.97
C MET A 253 10.41 -2.67 11.88
N GLU A 254 10.39 -1.75 10.91
CA GLU A 254 11.42 -1.61 9.87
C GLU A 254 12.80 -1.41 10.50
N LEU A 255 12.91 -0.52 11.49
CA LEU A 255 14.15 -0.29 12.25
C LEU A 255 14.60 -1.52 13.03
N VAL A 256 13.69 -2.22 13.72
CA VAL A 256 14.02 -3.44 14.45
C VAL A 256 14.62 -4.49 13.53
N ARG A 257 14.05 -4.70 12.33
CA ARG A 257 14.62 -5.64 11.35
C ARG A 257 16.06 -5.25 10.97
N ALA A 258 16.33 -3.96 10.76
CA ALA A 258 17.68 -3.48 10.46
C ALA A 258 18.66 -3.67 11.64
N GLN A 259 18.22 -3.38 12.88
CA GLN A 259 19.01 -3.56 14.09
C GLN A 259 19.32 -5.04 14.36
N LEU A 260 18.35 -5.92 14.17
CA LEU A 260 18.54 -7.37 14.30
C LEU A 260 19.50 -7.91 13.25
N ALA A 261 19.35 -7.49 11.98
CA ALA A 261 20.29 -7.88 10.93
C ALA A 261 21.73 -7.46 11.26
N ARG A 262 21.91 -6.26 11.84
CA ARG A 262 23.22 -5.79 12.35
C ARG A 262 23.69 -6.60 13.55
N ALA A 263 22.80 -6.95 14.47
CA ALA A 263 23.14 -7.75 15.66
C ALA A 263 23.53 -9.22 15.35
N GLU A 264 23.20 -9.71 14.15
CA GLU A 264 23.49 -11.07 13.70
C GLU A 264 24.65 -11.18 12.70
N ASP A 265 25.14 -10.04 12.20
CA ASP A 265 26.25 -10.04 11.24
C ASP A 265 27.58 -10.29 11.95
N ALA A 266 28.09 -11.52 11.79
CA ALA A 266 29.30 -12.02 12.43
C ALA A 266 30.58 -11.22 12.10
N ARG A 267 30.56 -10.37 11.06
CA ARG A 267 31.68 -9.50 10.68
C ARG A 267 31.85 -8.29 11.61
N ILE A 268 30.85 -8.01 12.43
CA ILE A 268 30.80 -6.87 13.35
C ILE A 268 31.33 -7.30 14.73
N PRO A 269 32.06 -6.44 15.47
CA PRO A 269 32.52 -6.78 16.81
C PRO A 269 31.40 -7.23 17.77
N PRO A 270 31.66 -8.18 18.69
CA PRO A 270 30.65 -8.69 19.63
C PRO A 270 29.94 -7.60 20.45
N GLU A 271 30.65 -6.57 20.88
CA GLU A 271 30.14 -5.42 21.65
C GLU A 271 29.12 -4.60 20.86
N ASP A 272 29.40 -4.33 19.59
CA ASP A 272 28.48 -3.63 18.69
C ASP A 272 27.24 -4.50 18.41
N ARG A 273 27.43 -5.81 18.20
CA ARG A 273 26.30 -6.73 18.03
C ARG A 273 25.40 -6.74 19.27
N ALA A 274 25.99 -6.72 20.47
CA ALA A 274 25.25 -6.65 21.72
C ALA A 274 24.50 -5.32 21.87
N LEU A 275 25.12 -4.19 21.51
CA LEU A 275 24.48 -2.87 21.48
C LEU A 275 23.23 -2.88 20.59
N TRP A 276 23.36 -3.33 19.34
CA TRP A 276 22.24 -3.36 18.40
C TRP A 276 21.15 -4.34 18.81
N ARG A 277 21.50 -5.46 19.43
CA ARG A 277 20.55 -6.41 19.99
C ARG A 277 19.73 -5.79 21.12
N GLY A 278 20.38 -5.14 22.08
CA GLY A 278 19.70 -4.47 23.20
C GLY A 278 18.77 -3.35 22.74
N ARG A 279 19.18 -2.58 21.70
CA ARG A 279 18.30 -1.58 21.06
C ARG A 279 17.08 -2.25 20.42
N ALA A 280 17.26 -3.32 19.66
CA ALA A 280 16.16 -4.05 19.03
C ALA A 280 15.17 -4.62 20.05
N GLU A 281 15.67 -5.21 21.14
CA GLU A 281 14.84 -5.76 22.23
C GLU A 281 13.99 -4.68 22.90
N ARG A 282 14.57 -3.50 23.15
CA ARG A 282 13.84 -2.34 23.70
C ARG A 282 12.71 -1.88 22.79
N HIS A 283 12.99 -1.71 21.50
CA HIS A 283 11.96 -1.32 20.53
C HIS A 283 10.89 -2.40 20.38
N MET A 284 11.27 -3.68 20.36
CA MET A 284 10.32 -4.80 20.34
C MET A 284 9.38 -4.79 21.53
N ALA A 285 9.87 -4.49 22.74
CA ALA A 285 9.00 -4.36 23.92
C ALA A 285 7.98 -3.22 23.79
N ALA A 286 8.36 -2.10 23.17
CA ALA A 286 7.44 -1.00 22.87
C ALA A 286 6.42 -1.39 21.80
N LEU A 287 6.84 -2.13 20.76
CA LEU A 287 5.95 -2.67 19.73
C LEU A 287 4.89 -3.61 20.31
N TYR A 288 5.27 -4.52 21.21
CA TYR A 288 4.31 -5.40 21.89
C TYR A 288 3.21 -4.60 22.58
N ARG A 289 3.56 -3.56 23.35
CA ARG A 289 2.56 -2.71 24.02
C ARG A 289 1.65 -2.00 23.02
N ALA A 290 2.22 -1.46 21.94
CA ALA A 290 1.42 -0.80 20.90
C ALA A 290 0.47 -1.77 20.18
N MET A 291 0.90 -3.01 19.93
CA MET A 291 0.05 -4.00 19.28
C MET A 291 -1.03 -4.55 20.20
N GLU A 292 -0.75 -4.70 21.49
CA GLU A 292 -1.78 -5.02 22.50
C GLU A 292 -2.85 -3.93 22.57
N HIS A 293 -2.42 -2.66 22.59
CA HIS A 293 -3.33 -1.52 22.53
C HIS A 293 -4.21 -1.57 21.28
N LEU A 294 -3.61 -1.66 20.08
CA LEU A 294 -4.35 -1.71 18.81
C LEU A 294 -5.31 -2.91 18.73
N ALA A 295 -4.88 -4.10 19.16
CA ALA A 295 -5.73 -5.27 19.18
C ALA A 295 -6.91 -5.11 20.14
N GLY A 296 -6.70 -4.43 21.28
CA GLY A 296 -7.73 -4.11 22.26
C GLY A 296 -8.79 -3.12 21.79
N LEU A 297 -8.47 -2.25 20.82
CA LEU A 297 -9.44 -1.29 20.26
C LEU A 297 -10.50 -1.93 19.35
N ASP A 298 -10.24 -3.12 18.78
CA ASP A 298 -11.14 -3.89 17.88
C ASP A 298 -11.85 -3.07 16.78
N GLY A 299 -11.17 -2.07 16.23
CA GLY A 299 -11.73 -1.20 15.17
C GLY A 299 -12.37 0.10 15.66
N ASN A 300 -12.41 0.34 16.97
CA ASN A 300 -12.88 1.60 17.57
C ASN A 300 -11.74 2.62 17.65
N PHE A 301 -11.24 3.03 16.49
CA PHE A 301 -10.11 3.95 16.37
C PHE A 301 -10.55 5.43 16.39
N GLN A 302 -9.66 6.32 16.84
CA GLN A 302 -9.84 7.77 16.82
C GLN A 302 -8.92 8.40 15.76
N THR A 303 -9.38 9.46 15.06
CA THR A 303 -8.57 10.20 14.07
C THR A 303 -8.81 11.73 14.13
N GLU A 304 -7.83 12.50 13.60
CA GLU A 304 -7.90 13.97 13.49
C GLU A 304 -8.85 14.46 12.38
N GLY A 305 -8.96 13.72 11.26
CA GLY A 305 -9.60 14.18 10.02
C GLY A 305 -11.13 14.27 10.08
N ALA A 306 -11.73 13.55 11.03
CA ALA A 306 -13.17 13.56 11.28
C ALA A 306 -13.43 13.29 12.75
N THR A 307 -13.36 14.38 13.52
CA THR A 307 -13.64 14.46 14.95
C THR A 307 -14.75 13.49 15.39
N ALA A 308 -14.35 12.46 16.14
CA ALA A 308 -15.15 11.63 17.05
C ALA A 308 -16.24 10.70 16.50
N SER A 309 -16.40 10.43 15.19
CA SER A 309 -17.49 9.53 14.75
C SER A 309 -17.39 8.83 13.38
N CYS A 310 -16.33 9.00 12.59
CA CYS A 310 -16.27 8.34 11.28
C CYS A 310 -15.45 7.04 11.31
N TYR A 311 -16.02 5.97 10.75
CA TYR A 311 -15.26 4.79 10.38
C TYR A 311 -14.57 5.09 9.04
N GLU A 312 -13.26 5.36 9.06
CA GLU A 312 -12.47 5.75 7.87
C GLU A 312 -11.45 4.69 7.46
N ASP A 313 -11.02 4.75 6.19
CA ASP A 313 -9.95 3.89 5.65
C ASP A 313 -8.65 4.01 6.46
N GLY A 314 -8.15 5.23 6.68
CA GLY A 314 -6.83 5.49 7.25
C GLY A 314 -6.54 4.70 8.53
N ALA A 315 -7.36 4.89 9.56
CA ALA A 315 -7.20 4.19 10.83
C ALA A 315 -7.27 2.66 10.73
N ASN A 316 -8.20 2.13 9.93
CA ASN A 316 -8.39 0.70 9.80
C ASN A 316 -7.23 0.05 9.03
N SER A 317 -6.86 0.64 7.90
CA SER A 317 -5.76 0.19 7.06
C SER A 317 -4.41 0.23 7.79
N CYS A 318 -4.09 1.34 8.48
CA CYS A 318 -2.87 1.45 9.28
C CYS A 318 -2.85 0.43 10.43
N SER A 319 -3.97 0.21 11.12
CA SER A 319 -4.03 -0.74 12.24
C SER A 319 -3.85 -2.18 11.77
N ALA A 320 -4.54 -2.57 10.70
CA ALA A 320 -4.39 -3.90 10.11
C ALA A 320 -2.97 -4.14 9.58
N ALA A 321 -2.37 -3.15 8.90
CA ALA A 321 -1.01 -3.24 8.41
C ALA A 321 0.00 -3.48 9.54
N GLN A 322 -0.10 -2.73 10.64
CA GLN A 322 0.80 -2.87 11.79
C GLN A 322 0.63 -4.22 12.51
N LEU A 323 -0.61 -4.61 12.82
CA LEU A 323 -0.91 -5.87 13.49
C LEU A 323 -0.41 -7.07 12.69
N SER A 324 -0.67 -7.06 11.37
CA SER A 324 -0.26 -8.14 10.47
C SER A 324 1.25 -8.16 10.22
N GLU A 325 1.91 -7.00 10.09
CA GLU A 325 3.37 -6.94 9.97
C GLU A 325 4.05 -7.45 11.25
N PHE A 326 3.53 -7.06 12.41
CA PHE A 326 4.04 -7.55 13.68
C PHE A 326 3.88 -9.06 13.81
N ALA A 327 2.72 -9.60 13.46
CA ALA A 327 2.48 -11.04 13.44
C ALA A 327 3.52 -11.77 12.56
N LEU A 328 3.90 -11.22 11.41
CA LEU A 328 4.94 -11.78 10.54
C LEU A 328 6.33 -11.79 11.19
N MET A 329 6.62 -10.86 12.12
CA MET A 329 7.88 -10.82 12.86
C MET A 329 7.96 -11.87 13.99
N LEU A 330 6.81 -12.42 14.42
CA LEU A 330 6.75 -13.43 15.47
C LEU A 330 7.00 -14.83 14.91
N ALA A 331 7.47 -15.74 15.77
CA ALA A 331 7.68 -17.15 15.42
C ALA A 331 6.38 -17.81 14.92
N GLU A 332 6.49 -18.76 13.97
CA GLU A 332 5.34 -19.43 13.35
C GLU A 332 4.43 -20.15 14.37
N ASP A 333 5.00 -20.64 15.48
CA ASP A 333 4.31 -21.35 16.56
C ASP A 333 3.85 -20.43 17.72
N SER A 334 4.05 -19.11 17.61
CA SER A 334 3.65 -18.17 18.64
C SER A 334 2.12 -18.01 18.71
N PRO A 335 1.49 -18.14 19.89
CA PRO A 335 0.05 -17.86 20.04
C PRO A 335 -0.28 -16.38 19.76
N ASP A 336 0.65 -15.47 20.04
CA ASP A 336 0.49 -14.04 19.75
C ASP A 336 0.43 -13.79 18.24
N ARG A 337 1.17 -14.57 17.43
CA ARG A 337 1.11 -14.49 15.97
C ARG A 337 -0.31 -14.72 15.47
N GLU A 338 -0.96 -15.77 15.95
CA GLU A 338 -2.34 -16.07 15.60
C GLU A 338 -3.30 -14.97 16.11
N ARG A 339 -3.14 -14.52 17.37
CA ARG A 339 -3.97 -13.48 17.95
C ARG A 339 -3.94 -12.17 17.14
N TYR A 340 -2.75 -11.69 16.76
CA TYR A 340 -2.62 -10.46 15.97
C TYR A 340 -3.04 -10.66 14.51
N THR A 341 -2.82 -11.84 13.93
CA THR A 341 -3.36 -12.20 12.60
C THR A 341 -4.88 -12.07 12.59
N GLU A 342 -5.52 -12.63 13.60
CA GLU A 342 -6.98 -12.67 13.75
C GLU A 342 -7.55 -11.27 14.04
N ALA A 343 -6.85 -10.45 14.84
CA ALA A 343 -7.20 -9.04 15.02
C ALA A 343 -7.13 -8.25 13.70
N ALA A 344 -6.05 -8.38 12.95
CA ALA A 344 -5.90 -7.74 11.64
C ALA A 344 -6.98 -8.20 10.65
N ARG A 345 -7.31 -9.50 10.65
CA ARG A 345 -8.38 -10.09 9.83
C ARG A 345 -9.73 -9.44 10.12
N ARG A 346 -10.14 -9.35 11.39
CA ARG A 346 -11.42 -8.73 11.76
C ARG A 346 -11.51 -7.27 11.33
N ILE A 347 -10.42 -6.51 11.47
CA ILE A 347 -10.36 -5.12 11.01
C ILE A 347 -10.55 -5.06 9.49
N LEU A 348 -9.81 -5.86 8.73
CA LEU A 348 -9.91 -5.85 7.26
C LEU A 348 -11.24 -6.39 6.71
N GLU A 349 -11.91 -7.29 7.42
CA GLU A 349 -13.25 -7.74 7.06
C GLU A 349 -14.30 -6.63 7.22
N LYS A 350 -14.22 -5.84 8.30
CA LYS A 350 -15.06 -4.64 8.48
C LYS A 350 -14.68 -3.55 7.45
N HIS A 351 -13.39 -3.38 7.21
CA HIS A 351 -12.83 -2.39 6.27
C HIS A 351 -13.21 -2.65 4.81
N ALA A 352 -13.54 -3.89 4.42
CA ALA A 352 -13.93 -4.22 3.05
C ALA A 352 -15.09 -3.36 2.50
N SER A 353 -15.88 -2.72 3.37
CA SER A 353 -16.88 -1.71 3.02
C SER A 353 -16.33 -0.42 2.39
N HIS A 354 -15.03 -0.14 2.58
CA HIS A 354 -14.29 1.01 2.08
C HIS A 354 -13.40 0.66 0.89
N GLU A 355 -13.53 -0.55 0.32
CA GLU A 355 -12.75 -0.99 -0.83
C GLU A 355 -13.59 -1.05 -2.09
N GLN A 356 -13.02 -0.59 -3.20
CA GLN A 356 -13.61 -0.74 -4.53
C GLN A 356 -13.38 -2.14 -5.10
N ALA A 357 -13.67 -3.18 -4.32
CA ALA A 357 -13.29 -4.57 -4.62
C ALA A 357 -14.09 -5.21 -5.77
N LEU A 358 -15.29 -4.70 -6.07
CA LEU A 358 -16.22 -5.30 -7.03
C LEU A 358 -16.42 -4.49 -8.32
N VAL A 359 -15.69 -3.37 -8.47
CA VAL A 359 -15.82 -2.49 -9.63
C VAL A 359 -15.02 -3.07 -10.80
N PRO A 360 -15.62 -3.32 -11.98
CA PRO A 360 -14.93 -3.86 -13.15
C PRO A 360 -14.10 -2.78 -13.88
N ASP A 361 -13.38 -1.95 -13.14
CA ASP A 361 -12.51 -0.89 -13.67
C ASP A 361 -11.13 -0.95 -13.02
N CYS A 362 -10.12 -1.34 -13.79
CA CYS A 362 -8.75 -1.47 -13.30
C CYS A 362 -8.18 -0.18 -12.74
N ARG A 363 -8.71 0.99 -13.10
CA ARG A 363 -8.24 2.29 -12.60
C ARG A 363 -8.51 2.45 -11.11
N MET A 364 -9.53 1.76 -10.59
CA MET A 364 -9.99 1.91 -9.20
C MET A 364 -10.20 0.60 -8.44
N ALA A 365 -10.18 -0.56 -9.11
CA ALA A 365 -10.38 -1.87 -8.50
C ALA A 365 -9.43 -2.11 -7.31
N GLY A 366 -10.01 -2.34 -6.13
CA GLY A 366 -9.28 -2.55 -4.87
C GLY A 366 -8.72 -1.28 -4.21
N GLY A 367 -8.81 -0.11 -4.87
CA GLY A 367 -8.54 1.18 -4.23
C GLY A 367 -9.47 1.42 -3.04
N THR A 368 -8.99 2.20 -2.07
CA THR A 368 -9.79 2.53 -0.87
C THR A 368 -10.57 3.83 -1.08
N LEU A 369 -11.76 3.94 -0.49
CA LEU A 369 -12.62 5.11 -0.57
C LEU A 369 -12.13 6.18 0.39
N ARG A 370 -11.69 7.30 -0.17
CA ARG A 370 -11.16 8.47 0.53
C ARG A 370 -11.81 9.71 -0.09
N PHE A 371 -11.82 10.86 0.61
CA PHE A 371 -12.61 12.00 0.10
C PHE A 371 -12.26 13.41 0.57
N TRP A 372 -11.34 13.59 1.52
CA TRP A 372 -11.15 14.87 2.21
C TRP A 372 -9.78 15.52 1.93
N GLU A 373 -8.89 14.81 1.25
CA GLU A 373 -7.48 15.15 1.11
C GLU A 373 -7.21 16.22 0.04
N ALA A 374 -8.08 16.38 -0.96
CA ALA A 374 -7.85 17.27 -2.11
C ALA A 374 -7.53 18.73 -1.75
N GLN A 375 -8.10 19.24 -0.66
CA GLN A 375 -7.87 20.60 -0.17
C GLN A 375 -6.47 20.79 0.45
N TYR A 376 -5.81 19.71 0.86
CA TYR A 376 -4.50 19.72 1.51
C TYR A 376 -3.39 19.29 0.55
N ASP A 377 -3.67 18.28 -0.25
CA ASP A 377 -2.64 17.66 -1.09
C ASP A 377 -2.38 18.49 -2.33
N VAL A 378 -3.45 18.93 -3.00
CA VAL A 378 -3.42 19.67 -4.26
C VAL A 378 -4.12 21.03 -4.19
N GLU A 379 -4.33 21.53 -2.97
CA GLU A 379 -4.85 22.87 -2.66
C GLU A 379 -6.18 23.20 -3.36
N MET A 380 -7.03 22.20 -3.61
CA MET A 380 -8.34 22.44 -4.23
C MET A 380 -9.21 23.33 -3.33
N GLY A 381 -9.84 24.32 -3.95
CA GLY A 381 -10.72 25.26 -3.29
C GLY A 381 -12.15 24.72 -3.13
N GLY A 382 -12.83 25.18 -2.08
CA GLY A 382 -14.23 24.88 -1.86
C GLY A 382 -15.15 25.51 -2.91
N THR A 383 -16.23 24.82 -3.26
CA THR A 383 -17.33 25.32 -4.10
C THR A 383 -18.60 25.49 -3.26
N PRO A 384 -19.63 26.22 -3.71
CA PRO A 384 -20.91 26.31 -2.98
C PRO A 384 -21.52 24.93 -2.67
N SER A 385 -21.36 23.95 -3.58
CA SER A 385 -21.82 22.56 -3.39
C SER A 385 -20.84 21.67 -2.62
N ALA A 386 -19.60 22.12 -2.41
CA ALA A 386 -18.55 21.36 -1.74
C ALA A 386 -17.61 22.32 -0.97
N PRO A 387 -18.05 22.89 0.17
CA PRO A 387 -17.31 23.95 0.85
C PRO A 387 -15.90 23.55 1.31
N ARG A 388 -15.64 22.25 1.49
CA ARG A 388 -14.34 21.68 1.88
C ARG A 388 -13.60 20.96 0.74
N ALA A 389 -13.96 21.25 -0.51
CA ALA A 389 -13.39 20.63 -1.71
C ALA A 389 -13.38 19.07 -1.70
N GLN A 390 -14.32 18.46 -0.97
CA GLN A 390 -14.40 17.01 -0.84
C GLN A 390 -14.81 16.36 -2.17
N MET A 391 -14.07 15.32 -2.57
CA MET A 391 -14.30 14.49 -3.76
C MET A 391 -13.71 13.12 -3.54
N MET A 392 -14.30 12.07 -4.11
CA MET A 392 -13.72 10.73 -3.99
C MET A 392 -12.35 10.69 -4.67
N ASN A 393 -11.35 10.11 -4.01
CA ASN A 393 -10.00 9.92 -4.53
C ASN A 393 -9.56 8.47 -4.28
N SER A 394 -9.79 7.61 -5.27
CA SER A 394 -9.63 6.16 -5.14
C SER A 394 -9.16 5.53 -6.47
N PRO A 395 -7.88 5.09 -6.54
CA PRO A 395 -6.89 5.12 -5.47
C PRO A 395 -6.33 6.52 -5.19
N HIS A 396 -5.88 6.67 -3.96
CA HIS A 396 -5.03 7.75 -3.47
C HIS A 396 -3.74 7.12 -2.88
N GLY A 397 -2.71 7.92 -2.61
CA GLY A 397 -1.45 7.45 -2.02
C GLY A 397 -1.62 6.52 -0.82
N TRP A 398 -2.55 6.86 0.06
CA TRP A 398 -2.84 6.15 1.29
C TRP A 398 -3.66 4.87 1.12
N SER A 399 -4.22 4.60 -0.06
CA SER A 399 -4.78 3.28 -0.38
C SER A 399 -3.74 2.16 -0.22
N ALA A 400 -2.45 2.49 -0.32
CA ALA A 400 -1.35 1.56 -0.09
C ALA A 400 -1.28 0.99 1.33
N TRP A 401 -1.82 1.66 2.34
CA TRP A 401 -1.87 1.14 3.71
C TRP A 401 -2.68 -0.15 3.81
N ASN A 402 -3.79 -0.23 3.09
CA ASN A 402 -4.60 -1.46 3.01
C ASN A 402 -3.80 -2.60 2.34
N ILE A 403 -3.01 -2.27 1.32
CA ILE A 403 -2.25 -3.25 0.53
C ILE A 403 -1.27 -4.01 1.44
N TYR A 404 -0.59 -3.34 2.35
CA TYR A 404 0.26 -4.00 3.35
C TYR A 404 -0.51 -5.08 4.13
N GLY A 405 -1.66 -4.71 4.71
CA GLY A 405 -2.48 -5.64 5.47
C GLY A 405 -2.95 -6.84 4.65
N LEU A 406 -3.34 -6.62 3.39
CA LEU A 406 -3.75 -7.70 2.48
C LEU A 406 -2.61 -8.68 2.19
N PHE A 407 -1.44 -8.18 1.81
CA PHE A 407 -0.28 -9.05 1.54
C PHE A 407 0.17 -9.81 2.79
N HIS A 408 0.21 -9.14 3.94
CA HIS A 408 0.58 -9.80 5.19
C HIS A 408 -0.43 -10.87 5.60
N LEU A 409 -1.74 -10.62 5.47
CA LEU A 409 -2.75 -11.64 5.73
C LEU A 409 -2.66 -12.81 4.76
N TYR A 410 -2.35 -12.59 3.48
CA TYR A 410 -2.05 -13.68 2.55
C TYR A 410 -0.89 -14.55 3.07
N GLU A 411 0.22 -13.93 3.50
CA GLU A 411 1.37 -14.66 4.04
C GLU A 411 1.04 -15.42 5.34
N LEU A 412 0.22 -14.83 6.21
CA LEU A 412 -0.14 -15.40 7.51
C LEU A 412 -1.14 -16.56 7.39
N THR A 413 -2.06 -16.48 6.43
CA THR A 413 -3.23 -17.37 6.31
C THR A 413 -3.18 -18.33 5.11
N GLY A 414 -2.51 -17.94 4.04
CA GLY A 414 -2.56 -18.62 2.74
C GLY A 414 -3.87 -18.46 1.98
N GLU A 415 -4.75 -17.55 2.40
CA GLU A 415 -5.99 -17.24 1.70
C GLU A 415 -5.73 -16.37 0.46
N VAL A 416 -5.87 -16.98 -0.73
CA VAL A 416 -5.56 -16.35 -2.03
C VAL A 416 -6.37 -15.07 -2.29
N ARG A 417 -7.58 -14.94 -1.71
CA ARG A 417 -8.41 -13.73 -1.82
C ARG A 417 -7.70 -12.45 -1.37
N TYR A 418 -6.80 -12.52 -0.39
CA TYR A 418 -6.05 -11.35 0.05
C TYR A 418 -4.96 -10.96 -0.95
N LEU A 419 -4.29 -11.95 -1.56
CA LEU A 419 -3.34 -11.71 -2.63
C LEU A 419 -4.02 -11.07 -3.84
N GLU A 420 -5.16 -11.60 -4.26
CA GLU A 420 -5.94 -11.04 -5.38
C GLU A 420 -6.36 -9.58 -5.10
N ARG A 421 -6.97 -9.32 -3.92
CA ARG A 421 -7.35 -7.95 -3.51
C ARG A 421 -6.15 -7.02 -3.48
N GLY A 422 -5.03 -7.46 -2.90
CA GLY A 422 -3.81 -6.67 -2.78
C GLY A 422 -3.20 -6.35 -4.14
N MET A 423 -3.17 -7.32 -5.05
CA MET A 423 -2.64 -7.13 -6.41
C MET A 423 -3.53 -6.22 -7.26
N ASN A 424 -4.85 -6.32 -7.13
CA ASN A 424 -5.77 -5.41 -7.81
C ASN A 424 -5.58 -3.97 -7.31
N ALA A 425 -5.54 -3.78 -5.98
CA ALA A 425 -5.29 -2.47 -5.37
C ALA A 425 -3.92 -1.89 -5.76
N MET A 426 -2.85 -2.69 -5.69
CA MET A 426 -1.50 -2.29 -6.13
C MET A 426 -1.50 -1.91 -7.60
N GLY A 427 -2.27 -2.62 -8.43
CA GLY A 427 -2.43 -2.28 -9.82
C GLY A 427 -3.16 -0.95 -10.04
N ALA A 428 -4.30 -0.73 -9.40
CA ALA A 428 -4.98 0.56 -9.45
C ALA A 428 -4.01 1.70 -9.07
N CYS A 429 -3.30 1.56 -7.95
CA CYS A 429 -2.33 2.54 -7.49
C CYS A 429 -1.17 2.76 -8.48
N ALA A 430 -0.69 1.73 -9.17
CA ALA A 430 0.38 1.86 -10.17
C ALA A 430 -0.01 2.78 -11.34
N GLN A 431 -1.30 2.88 -11.68
CA GLN A 431 -1.78 3.76 -12.76
C GLN A 431 -1.76 5.26 -12.39
N LEU A 432 -1.52 5.60 -11.11
CA LEU A 432 -1.20 6.98 -10.73
C LEU A 432 0.09 7.45 -11.42
N MET A 433 0.99 6.53 -11.79
CA MET A 433 2.08 6.80 -12.72
C MET A 433 1.59 6.60 -14.17
N GLY A 434 1.48 7.69 -14.92
CA GLY A 434 1.22 7.62 -16.36
C GLY A 434 2.37 6.97 -17.11
N LEU A 435 2.09 6.29 -18.23
CA LEU A 435 3.10 5.61 -19.04
C LEU A 435 4.17 6.56 -19.64
N ASP A 436 3.89 7.86 -19.64
CA ASP A 436 4.81 8.96 -19.96
C ASP A 436 5.77 9.32 -18.81
N GLY A 437 5.59 8.71 -17.63
CA GLY A 437 6.34 8.99 -16.41
C GLY A 437 5.79 10.16 -15.59
N THR A 438 4.60 10.67 -15.92
CA THR A 438 3.94 11.73 -15.14
C THR A 438 3.22 11.12 -13.94
N LEU A 439 3.65 11.48 -12.74
CA LEU A 439 2.99 11.08 -11.50
C LEU A 439 1.79 11.98 -11.21
N ARG A 440 0.62 11.36 -11.04
CA ARG A 440 -0.62 11.98 -10.58
C ARG A 440 -0.81 11.69 -9.10
N TRP A 441 -1.52 12.59 -8.43
CA TRP A 441 -1.80 12.48 -7.01
C TRP A 441 -2.86 11.39 -6.72
N ALA A 442 -3.97 11.41 -7.44
CA ALA A 442 -5.07 10.46 -7.25
C ALA A 442 -5.90 10.25 -8.52
N PHE A 443 -6.75 9.22 -8.51
CA PHE A 443 -7.84 9.05 -9.47
C PHE A 443 -9.17 9.42 -8.82
N VAL A 444 -9.99 10.22 -9.50
CA VAL A 444 -11.31 10.66 -9.01
C VAL A 444 -12.38 9.82 -9.71
N PRO A 445 -12.99 8.82 -9.03
CA PRO A 445 -14.04 7.99 -9.63
C PRO A 445 -15.41 8.66 -9.65
N ASP A 446 -15.57 9.85 -9.07
CA ASP A 446 -16.82 10.60 -9.15
C ASP A 446 -17.21 10.78 -10.63
N PRO A 447 -18.48 10.52 -11.02
CA PRO A 447 -18.90 10.67 -12.41
C PRO A 447 -18.86 12.13 -12.85
N GLN A 448 -19.15 13.05 -11.94
CA GLN A 448 -19.09 14.48 -12.17
C GLN A 448 -19.03 15.24 -10.84
N ARG A 449 -18.05 16.14 -10.70
CA ARG A 449 -17.86 17.00 -9.53
C ARG A 449 -17.44 18.40 -9.95
N GLN A 450 -18.18 19.41 -9.46
CA GLN A 450 -17.74 20.81 -9.58
C GLN A 450 -16.65 21.08 -8.54
N ALA A 451 -15.48 21.50 -9.01
CA ALA A 451 -14.31 21.76 -8.20
C ALA A 451 -13.67 23.12 -8.55
N ARG A 452 -12.90 23.67 -7.61
CA ARG A 452 -11.96 24.76 -7.86
C ARG A 452 -10.56 24.20 -7.81
N VAL A 453 -10.01 23.86 -8.96
CA VAL A 453 -8.67 23.26 -9.07
C VAL A 453 -7.63 24.35 -8.91
N PHE A 454 -6.60 24.09 -8.11
CA PHE A 454 -5.45 24.98 -8.03
C PHE A 454 -4.53 24.74 -9.22
N VAL A 455 -4.40 25.74 -10.08
CA VAL A 455 -3.64 25.67 -11.32
C VAL A 455 -2.52 26.71 -11.32
N LYS A 456 -1.47 26.43 -12.09
CA LYS A 456 -0.36 27.35 -12.30
C LYS A 456 -0.86 28.66 -12.93
N ASP A 457 -0.41 29.79 -12.38
CA ASP A 457 -0.63 31.10 -13.01
C ASP A 457 0.44 31.32 -14.08
N GLU A 458 0.10 31.04 -15.34
CA GLU A 458 1.05 31.17 -16.46
C GLU A 458 1.50 32.63 -16.71
N ALA A 459 0.69 33.63 -16.37
CA ALA A 459 1.08 35.04 -16.53
C ALA A 459 2.15 35.44 -15.51
N ALA A 460 2.03 34.96 -14.27
CA ALA A 460 3.06 35.13 -13.25
C ALA A 460 4.30 34.28 -13.56
N ALA A 461 4.12 33.05 -14.05
CA ALA A 461 5.21 32.16 -14.41
C ALA A 461 6.05 32.72 -15.58
N ALA A 462 5.42 33.38 -16.56
CA ALA A 462 6.13 34.08 -17.64
C ALA A 462 7.03 35.22 -17.12
N GLN A 463 6.82 35.70 -15.90
CA GLN A 463 7.66 36.68 -15.21
C GLN A 463 8.67 36.03 -14.24
N GLY A 464 8.81 34.70 -14.27
CA GLY A 464 9.70 33.95 -13.38
C GLY A 464 9.19 33.82 -11.94
N ARG A 465 7.90 34.04 -11.69
CA ARG A 465 7.29 33.92 -10.35
C ARG A 465 6.55 32.59 -10.19
N VAL A 466 6.69 31.97 -9.03
CA VAL A 466 5.88 30.81 -8.63
C VAL A 466 4.57 31.31 -8.04
N ALA A 467 3.48 31.14 -8.80
CA ALA A 467 2.14 31.54 -8.38
C ALA A 467 1.11 30.52 -8.89
N GLY A 468 0.01 30.38 -8.14
CA GLY A 468 -1.14 29.58 -8.54
C GLY A 468 -2.44 30.34 -8.29
N ARG A 469 -3.50 29.88 -8.96
CA ARG A 469 -4.85 30.44 -8.86
C ARG A 469 -5.88 29.31 -8.91
N HIS A 470 -7.03 29.53 -8.30
CA HIS A 470 -8.15 28.58 -8.43
C HIS A 470 -8.90 28.80 -9.74
N ALA A 471 -9.15 27.72 -10.47
CA ALA A 471 -9.97 27.68 -11.67
C ALA A 471 -11.18 26.76 -11.45
N GLU A 472 -12.37 27.25 -11.78
CA GLU A 472 -13.59 26.43 -11.73
C GLU A 472 -13.57 25.40 -12.87
N ARG A 473 -13.74 24.12 -12.51
CA ARG A 473 -13.71 23.01 -13.44
C ARG A 473 -14.71 21.93 -13.00
N THR A 474 -15.25 21.22 -13.98
CA THR A 474 -15.94 19.94 -13.73
C THR A 474 -14.95 18.81 -13.91
N ILE A 475 -14.77 17.99 -12.87
CA ILE A 475 -13.91 16.80 -12.81
C ILE A 475 -14.79 15.56 -12.83
N GLY A 476 -14.40 14.50 -13.52
CA GLY A 476 -15.09 13.22 -13.44
C GLY A 476 -14.30 12.10 -14.11
N GLU A 477 -14.22 10.95 -13.45
CA GLU A 477 -13.46 9.76 -13.89
C GLU A 477 -12.05 10.08 -14.42
N GLU A 478 -11.33 10.97 -13.75
CA GLU A 478 -10.04 11.47 -14.23
C GLU A 478 -8.94 11.42 -13.17
N TYR A 479 -7.70 11.43 -13.65
CA TYR A 479 -6.52 11.55 -12.79
C TYR A 479 -6.21 13.02 -12.48
N VAL A 480 -5.99 13.33 -11.21
CA VAL A 480 -5.60 14.66 -10.75
C VAL A 480 -4.09 14.75 -10.66
N PRO A 481 -3.43 15.72 -11.34
CA PRO A 481 -1.97 15.84 -11.30
C PRO A 481 -1.46 16.32 -9.95
N MET A 482 -0.21 15.99 -9.63
CA MET A 482 0.53 16.68 -8.57
C MET A 482 0.73 18.15 -8.94
N ILE A 483 0.80 19.01 -7.93
CA ILE A 483 1.13 20.43 -8.05
C ILE A 483 2.55 20.76 -7.60
N SER A 484 3.21 19.91 -6.81
CA SER A 484 4.57 20.12 -6.30
C SER A 484 5.66 20.25 -7.38
N SER A 485 5.38 19.90 -8.63
CA SER A 485 6.31 20.09 -9.77
C SER A 485 6.45 21.56 -10.20
N TRP A 486 5.44 22.39 -9.92
CA TRP A 486 5.45 23.81 -10.26
C TRP A 486 5.17 24.72 -9.06
N TRP A 487 4.44 24.23 -8.05
CA TRP A 487 4.18 24.90 -6.78
C TRP A 487 5.31 24.57 -5.79
N THR A 488 6.49 25.14 -6.03
CA THR A 488 7.71 24.84 -5.27
C THR A 488 7.93 25.81 -4.12
N ALA A 489 8.33 25.28 -2.96
CA ALA A 489 8.77 26.10 -1.82
C ALA A 489 10.07 26.84 -2.16
N PRO A 490 10.28 28.08 -1.67
CA PRO A 490 11.57 28.76 -1.78
C PRO A 490 12.71 27.93 -1.16
N PRO A 491 13.95 28.03 -1.68
CA PRO A 491 15.10 27.30 -1.13
C PRO A 491 15.31 27.57 0.35
N HIS A 492 15.70 26.55 1.11
CA HIS A 492 15.99 26.64 2.55
C HIS A 492 14.83 27.21 3.40
N THR A 493 13.59 27.03 2.97
CA THR A 493 12.41 27.48 3.74
C THR A 493 11.57 26.32 4.23
N GLN A 494 10.98 26.52 5.40
CA GLN A 494 9.92 25.68 5.93
C GLN A 494 8.56 26.29 5.53
N VAL A 495 7.65 25.45 5.05
CA VAL A 495 6.29 25.87 4.64
C VAL A 495 5.22 25.21 5.51
N SER A 496 3.99 25.74 5.50
CA SER A 496 2.84 25.03 6.06
C SER A 496 2.41 23.89 5.13
N GLY A 497 1.81 22.83 5.67
CA GLY A 497 1.22 21.75 4.87
C GLY A 497 -0.17 22.07 4.31
N TYR A 498 -0.83 23.14 4.78
CA TYR A 498 -2.21 23.48 4.42
C TYR A 498 -2.33 24.97 4.10
N THR A 499 -2.88 25.33 2.94
CA THR A 499 -3.37 26.71 2.71
C THR A 499 -4.89 26.84 2.90
N ALA A 500 -5.66 25.79 2.60
CA ALA A 500 -7.13 25.85 2.52
C ALA A 500 -7.91 25.93 3.86
N MET A 501 -7.27 25.81 5.03
CA MET A 501 -7.93 25.88 6.36
C MET A 501 -8.08 27.32 6.91
N GLY A 502 -8.10 28.32 6.02
CA GLY A 502 -8.19 29.74 6.41
C GLY A 502 -6.85 30.40 6.76
N GLY A 503 -5.73 29.76 6.41
CA GLY A 503 -4.39 30.35 6.51
C GLY A 503 -4.04 31.19 5.28
N ALA A 504 -2.97 31.99 5.36
CA ALA A 504 -2.41 32.65 4.19
C ALA A 504 -1.88 31.60 3.19
N VAL A 505 -2.09 31.82 1.90
CA VAL A 505 -1.50 30.99 0.83
C VAL A 505 0.02 31.04 0.97
N THR A 506 0.61 29.92 1.37
CA THR A 506 2.07 29.78 1.51
C THR A 506 2.62 29.14 0.25
N GLN A 507 3.55 29.82 -0.43
CA GLN A 507 4.17 29.29 -1.64
C GLN A 507 4.79 27.91 -1.39
N GLY A 508 4.35 26.92 -2.16
CA GLY A 508 4.84 25.55 -2.09
C GLY A 508 4.16 24.65 -1.06
N ALA A 509 3.24 25.17 -0.25
CA ALA A 509 2.40 24.35 0.63
C ALA A 509 1.54 23.39 -0.20
N ALA A 510 1.70 22.08 0.03
CA ALA A 510 0.95 20.98 -0.57
C ALA A 510 1.43 19.63 0.01
N CYS A 511 0.54 18.66 0.13
CA CYS A 511 0.85 17.31 0.65
C CYS A 511 0.82 16.20 -0.42
N ASP A 512 0.66 16.53 -1.71
CA ASP A 512 0.61 15.58 -2.85
C ASP A 512 1.80 14.63 -3.04
N ASN A 513 2.88 14.77 -2.27
CA ASN A 513 3.98 13.80 -2.26
C ASN A 513 3.62 12.52 -1.50
N ASP A 514 2.51 12.52 -0.75
CA ASP A 514 1.94 11.34 -0.10
C ASP A 514 1.70 10.15 -1.05
N VAL A 515 1.46 10.41 -2.33
CA VAL A 515 1.37 9.39 -3.38
C VAL A 515 2.60 8.47 -3.45
N HIS A 516 3.76 8.95 -2.98
CA HIS A 516 4.97 8.13 -2.91
C HIS A 516 4.88 6.95 -1.93
N GLU A 517 3.87 6.92 -1.05
CA GLU A 517 3.54 5.76 -0.23
C GLU A 517 3.22 4.52 -1.08
N VAL A 518 2.60 4.69 -2.24
CA VAL A 518 2.35 3.61 -3.20
C VAL A 518 3.65 2.94 -3.62
N PHE A 519 4.67 3.73 -3.92
CA PHE A 519 5.95 3.20 -4.40
C PHE A 519 6.82 2.67 -3.26
N LYS A 520 6.62 3.13 -2.03
CA LYS A 520 7.15 2.48 -0.83
C LYS A 520 6.58 1.06 -0.71
N ALA A 521 5.25 0.92 -0.74
CA ALA A 521 4.58 -0.38 -0.70
C ALA A 521 4.99 -1.27 -1.87
N MET A 522 5.10 -0.71 -3.09
CA MET A 522 5.53 -1.44 -4.28
C MET A 522 6.95 -2.02 -4.11
N GLY A 523 7.88 -1.21 -3.58
CA GLY A 523 9.24 -1.63 -3.28
C GLY A 523 9.32 -2.78 -2.28
N GLU A 524 8.47 -2.76 -1.26
CA GLU A 524 8.44 -3.76 -0.17
C GLU A 524 7.70 -5.05 -0.53
N LEU A 525 6.68 -4.95 -1.37
CA LEU A 525 5.72 -6.04 -1.60
C LEU A 525 5.86 -6.72 -2.97
N VAL A 526 6.21 -6.00 -4.05
CA VAL A 526 6.14 -6.59 -5.41
C VAL A 526 7.38 -6.38 -6.28
N LEU A 527 8.27 -5.44 -5.94
CA LEU A 527 9.47 -5.17 -6.75
C LEU A 527 10.42 -6.38 -6.81
N THR A 528 10.78 -6.92 -5.65
CA THR A 528 11.76 -8.02 -5.51
C THR A 528 11.11 -9.38 -5.28
N LYS A 529 9.78 -9.45 -5.44
CA LYS A 529 8.95 -10.58 -5.06
C LYS A 529 8.06 -11.00 -6.23
N ALA A 530 7.80 -12.29 -6.33
CA ALA A 530 6.76 -12.85 -7.20
C ALA A 530 5.87 -13.80 -6.39
N TYR A 531 4.67 -14.07 -6.91
CA TYR A 531 3.65 -14.83 -6.21
C TYR A 531 3.03 -15.87 -7.13
N ILE A 532 2.97 -17.11 -6.64
CA ILE A 532 2.34 -18.24 -7.31
C ILE A 532 1.32 -18.85 -6.36
N ALA A 533 0.06 -18.91 -6.78
CA ALA A 533 -1.03 -19.52 -6.01
C ALA A 533 -1.78 -20.54 -6.85
N GLU A 534 -1.79 -21.81 -6.42
CA GLU A 534 -2.66 -22.83 -6.99
C GLU A 534 -4.10 -22.62 -6.53
N THR A 535 -5.02 -22.50 -7.47
CA THR A 535 -6.46 -22.34 -7.25
C THR A 535 -7.13 -23.70 -7.10
N GLY A 536 -8.35 -23.73 -6.54
CA GLY A 536 -9.07 -24.98 -6.27
C GLY A 536 -9.45 -25.80 -7.51
N ASP A 537 -9.42 -25.18 -8.70
CA ASP A 537 -9.62 -25.81 -10.01
C ASP A 537 -8.32 -26.29 -10.67
N GLY A 538 -7.18 -26.26 -9.94
CA GLY A 538 -5.88 -26.75 -10.41
C GLY A 538 -5.11 -25.80 -11.33
N HIS A 539 -5.61 -24.57 -11.52
CA HIS A 539 -4.89 -23.51 -12.21
C HIS A 539 -3.90 -22.79 -11.29
N PHE A 540 -2.97 -22.03 -11.89
CA PHE A 540 -2.02 -21.20 -11.16
C PHE A 540 -2.26 -19.74 -11.47
N GLU A 541 -2.48 -18.94 -10.43
CA GLU A 541 -2.33 -17.50 -10.51
C GLU A 541 -0.87 -17.14 -10.33
N CYS A 542 -0.33 -16.41 -11.30
CA CYS A 542 1.07 -15.99 -11.30
C CYS A 542 1.13 -14.46 -11.36
N TYR A 543 1.88 -13.87 -10.44
CA TYR A 543 2.13 -12.44 -10.38
C TYR A 543 3.64 -12.19 -10.39
N ASN A 544 4.10 -11.37 -11.32
CA ASN A 544 5.52 -11.06 -11.53
C ASN A 544 6.40 -12.29 -11.85
N ALA A 545 5.77 -13.35 -12.36
CA ALA A 545 6.41 -14.59 -12.78
C ALA A 545 5.47 -15.36 -13.71
N SER A 546 6.04 -16.36 -14.38
CA SER A 546 5.32 -17.43 -15.05
C SER A 546 5.69 -18.78 -14.44
N CYS A 547 4.81 -19.77 -14.57
CA CYS A 547 5.11 -21.13 -14.16
C CYS A 547 4.74 -22.15 -15.23
N THR A 548 5.55 -23.20 -15.34
CA THR A 548 5.33 -24.33 -16.25
C THR A 548 5.41 -25.63 -15.47
N PRO A 549 4.43 -26.55 -15.63
CA PRO A 549 4.54 -27.90 -15.08
C PRO A 549 5.79 -28.61 -15.62
N ASP A 550 6.47 -29.38 -14.78
CA ASP A 550 7.62 -30.22 -15.12
C ASP A 550 7.49 -31.58 -14.45
N GLY A 551 6.86 -32.53 -15.15
CA GLY A 551 6.39 -33.78 -14.55
C GLY A 551 5.41 -33.52 -13.41
N GLU A 552 5.71 -34.02 -12.21
CA GLU A 552 4.96 -33.73 -10.98
C GLU A 552 5.37 -32.40 -10.31
N GLY A 553 6.45 -31.77 -10.79
CA GLY A 553 6.99 -30.52 -10.28
C GLY A 553 6.49 -29.26 -11.00
N LEU A 554 7.00 -28.12 -10.54
CA LEU A 554 6.72 -26.80 -11.10
C LEU A 554 8.04 -26.04 -11.34
N VAL A 555 8.23 -25.52 -12.55
CA VAL A 555 9.31 -24.58 -12.84
C VAL A 555 8.74 -23.17 -12.90
N VAL A 556 9.27 -22.26 -12.09
CA VAL A 556 8.87 -20.85 -12.02
C VAL A 556 9.97 -19.98 -12.62
N THR A 557 9.59 -19.04 -13.47
CA THR A 557 10.49 -18.04 -14.05
C THR A 557 9.98 -16.65 -13.68
N PRO A 558 10.70 -15.90 -12.82
CA PRO A 558 10.37 -14.51 -12.54
C PRO A 558 10.35 -13.63 -13.79
N ALA A 559 9.49 -12.60 -13.79
CA ALA A 559 9.33 -11.70 -14.93
C ALA A 559 10.45 -10.63 -15.03
N GLU A 560 11.19 -10.39 -13.93
CA GLU A 560 12.24 -9.37 -13.85
C GLU A 560 13.46 -9.90 -13.09
N ASP A 561 14.66 -9.51 -13.51
CA ASP A 561 15.93 -9.92 -12.88
C ASP A 561 16.07 -9.49 -11.41
N VAL A 562 15.35 -8.43 -11.02
CA VAL A 562 15.35 -7.88 -9.64
C VAL A 562 14.56 -8.75 -8.65
N VAL A 563 13.77 -9.72 -9.14
CA VAL A 563 13.03 -10.64 -8.28
C VAL A 563 14.02 -11.62 -7.63
N ALA A 564 14.03 -11.63 -6.29
CA ALA A 564 14.91 -12.48 -5.49
C ALA A 564 14.13 -13.45 -4.58
N GLN A 565 12.80 -13.35 -4.54
CA GLN A 565 11.93 -14.14 -3.67
C GLN A 565 10.65 -14.52 -4.40
N VAL A 566 10.23 -15.78 -4.29
CA VAL A 566 8.95 -16.26 -4.84
C VAL A 566 8.13 -16.89 -3.72
N SER A 567 6.94 -16.36 -3.49
CA SER A 567 5.94 -16.93 -2.58
C SER A 567 5.13 -17.96 -3.34
N VAL A 568 5.12 -19.21 -2.86
CA VAL A 568 4.42 -20.32 -3.52
C VAL A 568 3.41 -20.92 -2.56
N ARG A 569 2.14 -20.91 -2.96
CA ARG A 569 1.04 -21.56 -2.25
C ARG A 569 0.42 -22.63 -3.13
N LEU A 570 0.42 -23.87 -2.64
CA LEU A 570 -0.09 -25.04 -3.36
C LEU A 570 -1.25 -25.71 -2.60
N THR A 571 -2.06 -26.48 -3.32
CA THR A 571 -3.11 -27.36 -2.77
C THR A 571 -2.62 -28.80 -2.56
N ARG A 572 -1.48 -29.15 -3.16
CA ARG A 572 -0.80 -30.43 -2.96
C ARG A 572 0.70 -30.24 -2.90
N GLU A 573 1.40 -31.19 -2.30
CA GLU A 573 2.86 -31.16 -2.26
C GLU A 573 3.44 -31.26 -3.67
N ARG A 574 4.37 -30.38 -4.02
CA ARG A 574 5.10 -30.43 -5.30
C ARG A 574 6.55 -29.99 -5.11
N ALA A 575 7.44 -30.55 -5.93
CA ALA A 575 8.76 -29.98 -6.13
C ALA A 575 8.63 -28.69 -6.93
N VAL A 576 9.33 -27.64 -6.52
CA VAL A 576 9.32 -26.33 -7.17
C VAL A 576 10.75 -25.89 -7.43
N ALA A 577 11.05 -25.53 -8.67
CA ALA A 577 12.33 -24.98 -9.10
C ALA A 577 12.13 -23.56 -9.63
N VAL A 578 12.88 -22.60 -9.12
CA VAL A 578 12.79 -21.19 -9.50
C VAL A 578 14.06 -20.77 -10.22
N ARG A 579 13.90 -20.23 -11.44
CA ARG A 579 14.98 -19.71 -12.29
C ARG A 579 15.24 -18.24 -11.99
N PHE A 580 15.88 -17.93 -10.87
CA PHE A 580 16.33 -16.56 -10.62
C PHE A 580 17.44 -16.16 -11.60
N SER A 581 17.63 -14.86 -11.80
CA SER A 581 18.74 -14.29 -12.58
C SER A 581 20.11 -14.73 -12.02
N SER A 582 20.20 -14.94 -10.71
CA SER A 582 21.39 -15.45 -10.02
C SER A 582 21.60 -16.96 -10.13
N GLY A 583 20.65 -17.70 -10.71
CA GLY A 583 20.70 -19.16 -10.83
C GLY A 583 19.44 -19.87 -10.32
N MET A 584 19.43 -21.19 -10.49
CA MET A 584 18.30 -22.04 -10.09
C MET A 584 18.30 -22.28 -8.58
N THR A 585 17.15 -22.16 -7.94
CA THR A 585 16.91 -22.63 -6.56
C THR A 585 15.71 -23.56 -6.54
N ALA A 586 15.83 -24.73 -5.91
CA ALA A 586 14.76 -25.71 -5.83
C ALA A 586 14.38 -26.00 -4.37
N GLY A 587 13.13 -26.39 -4.16
CA GLY A 587 12.61 -26.83 -2.87
C GLY A 587 11.30 -27.58 -3.01
N THR A 588 10.85 -28.21 -1.93
CA THR A 588 9.53 -28.85 -1.86
C THR A 588 8.57 -27.90 -1.15
N VAL A 589 7.40 -27.67 -1.75
CA VAL A 589 6.35 -26.83 -1.16
C VAL A 589 5.19 -27.73 -0.76
N THR A 590 4.89 -27.74 0.54
CA THR A 590 3.74 -28.45 1.11
C THR A 590 2.46 -27.61 0.98
N PRO A 591 1.28 -28.26 0.97
CA PRO A 591 0.02 -27.54 0.88
C PRO A 591 -0.27 -26.71 2.14
N GLY A 592 -0.97 -25.58 1.97
CA GLY A 592 -1.39 -24.71 3.08
C GLY A 592 -0.89 -23.28 2.94
N LYS A 593 -0.14 -22.80 3.94
CA LYS A 593 0.42 -21.44 3.97
C LYS A 593 1.51 -21.28 2.90
N PRO A 594 1.66 -20.09 2.29
CA PRO A 594 2.68 -19.85 1.29
C PRO A 594 4.09 -20.10 1.85
N ARG A 595 4.96 -20.64 1.00
CA ARG A 595 6.39 -20.82 1.30
C ARG A 595 7.23 -19.96 0.38
N TRP A 596 8.22 -19.29 0.96
CA TRP A 596 9.17 -18.47 0.23
C TRP A 596 10.32 -19.33 -0.30
N ILE A 597 10.55 -19.28 -1.60
CA ILE A 597 11.78 -19.76 -2.24
C ILE A 597 12.61 -18.52 -2.58
N CYS A 598 13.85 -18.46 -2.14
CA CYS A 598 14.70 -17.28 -2.26
C CYS A 598 15.94 -17.60 -3.11
N ALA A 599 16.44 -16.60 -3.84
CA ALA A 599 17.69 -16.71 -4.58
C ALA A 599 18.87 -17.04 -3.66
N ALA A 600 19.81 -17.85 -4.15
CA ALA A 600 20.97 -18.30 -3.38
C ALA A 600 21.89 -17.17 -2.92
N GLU A 601 21.84 -15.97 -3.54
CA GLU A 601 22.50 -14.76 -3.02
C GLU A 601 21.71 -13.45 -3.26
N ARG A 602 21.70 -12.63 -2.18
CA ARG A 602 21.07 -11.31 -1.88
C ARG A 602 19.55 -11.32 -1.67
N PRO A 603 19.10 -11.20 -0.40
CA PRO A 603 19.20 -9.94 0.35
C PRO A 603 19.77 -10.08 1.78
N ALA A 604 19.90 -8.96 2.52
CA ALA A 604 20.25 -8.95 3.95
C ALA A 604 19.39 -9.97 4.73
N ARG A 605 20.05 -10.83 5.51
CA ARG A 605 19.44 -12.01 6.15
C ARG A 605 18.32 -11.65 7.13
N ALA A 606 17.25 -12.46 7.10
CA ALA A 606 16.18 -12.45 8.09
C ALA A 606 16.60 -13.16 9.40
N TYR A 607 16.15 -12.58 10.52
CA TYR A 607 16.34 -12.98 11.92
C TYR A 607 15.85 -14.40 12.24
N LYS A 608 16.58 -15.12 13.10
CA LYS A 608 16.11 -16.36 13.75
C LYS A 608 16.16 -16.20 15.28
N PRO A 609 15.02 -16.20 16.00
CA PRO A 609 15.03 -16.11 17.45
C PRO A 609 15.67 -17.36 18.07
N GLY A 610 16.63 -17.16 18.97
CA GLY A 610 17.11 -18.20 19.86
C GLY A 610 16.06 -18.51 20.93
N ARG A 611 15.81 -19.81 21.17
CA ARG A 611 14.95 -20.25 22.29
C ARG A 611 15.47 -19.65 23.61
N PRO A 612 14.60 -19.13 24.49
CA PRO A 612 15.01 -18.73 25.82
C PRO A 612 15.51 -19.96 26.59
N PRO A 613 16.52 -19.82 27.46
CA PRO A 613 16.96 -20.91 28.32
C PRO A 613 15.81 -21.33 29.25
N ARG A 614 15.49 -22.63 29.27
CA ARG A 614 14.58 -23.21 30.26
C ARG A 614 15.12 -22.87 31.66
N ARG A 615 14.32 -22.17 32.48
CA ARG A 615 14.59 -22.03 33.91
C ARG A 615 14.67 -23.42 34.53
N LYS A 616 15.79 -23.75 35.18
CA LYS A 616 15.87 -24.89 36.09
C LYS A 616 14.97 -24.59 37.30
N PRO A 617 14.20 -25.57 37.82
CA PRO A 617 13.47 -25.40 39.05
C PRO A 617 14.45 -25.22 40.22
N ASN A 618 14.26 -24.17 41.01
CA ASN A 618 14.97 -23.94 42.26
C ASN A 618 14.61 -25.07 43.24
N ASN A 619 15.54 -25.98 43.45
CA ASN A 619 15.62 -26.76 44.68
C ASN A 619 16.67 -26.09 45.55
N GLU A 620 16.24 -25.21 46.45
CA GLU A 620 17.05 -24.87 47.62
C GLU A 620 16.13 -24.72 48.83
N LYS A 621 16.48 -25.51 49.84
CA LYS A 621 15.77 -25.76 51.08
C LYS A 621 15.86 -24.52 51.98
N THR A 622 14.72 -24.19 52.57
CA THR A 622 14.62 -23.44 53.83
C THR A 622 15.16 -24.26 55.00
N GLU A 623 16.18 -23.75 55.68
CA GLU A 623 16.54 -23.98 57.09
C GLU A 623 17.29 -22.70 57.50
N ALA A 624 16.65 -21.75 58.18
CA ALA A 624 16.38 -21.67 59.62
C ALA A 624 17.36 -20.68 60.29
N ASP A 625 16.74 -19.72 60.98
CA ASP A 625 17.23 -18.53 61.68
C ASP A 625 18.23 -18.85 62.81
N PRO A 626 18.96 -17.86 63.36
CA PRO A 626 18.36 -16.81 64.20
C PRO A 626 18.72 -15.35 63.88
#